data_AF-A0A4Y8C9R2-F1
#
_entry.id   AF-A0A4Y8C9R2-F1
#
_cell.length_a   1.000
_cell.length_b   1.000
_cell.length_c   1.000
_cell.angle_alpha   90.00
_cell.angle_beta   90.00
_cell.angle_gamma   90.00
#
_symmetry.space_group_name_H-M   'P 1'
#
loop_
_entity.id
_entity.type
_entity.pdbx_description
1 polymer ?
#
loop_
_entity_poly.entity_id
_entity_poly.type
_entity_poly.pdbx_seq_one_letter_code
_entity_poly.pdbx_strand_id
1 'polypeptide(L)'
;VEVANSKVRRSRMGHIELVTPVAHIWYVNSLPSRIGTLLGVKMKDLERVLYYEAYIVENPGDAFYDNESTKKVEYCDVLNEEQYQNLMQRYENSGFKARMGGEVVRDLLANLDLVALLNQLKEEMAATNSEAKKKTIIKRLKVVENFLNSNL
;
A
#
# COMPACT_ATOMS: atom_id res chain seq x y z
N VAL A 1 -39.35 -16.33 5.46
CA VAL A 1 -38.97 -16.84 4.13
C VAL A 1 -39.95 -16.26 3.13
N GLU A 2 -39.46 -15.53 2.13
CA GLU A 2 -40.30 -15.02 1.04
C GLU A 2 -40.70 -16.17 0.10
N VAL A 3 -41.97 -16.27 -0.27
CA VAL A 3 -42.44 -17.29 -1.22
C VAL A 3 -42.10 -16.85 -2.64
N ALA A 4 -41.11 -17.49 -3.25
CA ALA A 4 -40.64 -17.18 -4.59
C ALA A 4 -40.32 -18.46 -5.39
N ASN A 5 -40.23 -18.35 -6.72
CA ASN A 5 -39.81 -19.46 -7.58
C ASN A 5 -38.37 -19.88 -7.25
N SER A 6 -38.10 -21.18 -7.21
CA SER A 6 -36.77 -21.76 -6.93
C SER A 6 -35.66 -21.23 -7.85
N LYS A 7 -35.99 -20.80 -9.08
CA LYS A 7 -35.04 -20.20 -10.04
C LYS A 7 -34.27 -19.01 -9.46
N VAL A 8 -34.89 -18.25 -8.55
CA VAL A 8 -34.31 -17.04 -7.96
C VAL A 8 -33.07 -17.33 -7.09
N ARG A 9 -32.93 -18.56 -6.55
CA ARG A 9 -31.74 -18.99 -5.80
C ARG A 9 -30.46 -19.05 -6.64
N ARG A 10 -30.57 -19.06 -7.97
CA ARG A 10 -29.43 -19.09 -8.89
C ARG A 10 -28.87 -17.69 -9.22
N SER A 11 -29.62 -16.63 -8.94
CA SER A 11 -29.23 -15.25 -9.26
C SER A 11 -29.05 -14.36 -8.04
N ARG A 12 -29.70 -14.67 -6.91
CA ARG A 12 -29.49 -13.92 -5.66
C ARG A 12 -28.08 -14.18 -5.13
N MET A 13 -27.27 -13.14 -5.06
CA MET A 13 -25.97 -13.19 -4.38
C MET A 13 -26.14 -12.91 -2.88
N GLY A 14 -25.36 -13.61 -2.07
CA GLY A 14 -25.16 -13.27 -0.66
C GLY A 14 -23.83 -12.54 -0.47
N HIS A 15 -23.64 -11.94 0.69
CA HIS A 15 -22.34 -11.42 1.10
C HIS A 15 -22.13 -11.71 2.59
N ILE A 16 -20.87 -11.62 3.02
CA ILE A 16 -20.47 -11.73 4.42
C ILE A 16 -19.74 -10.43 4.75
N GLU A 17 -20.23 -9.72 5.76
CA GLU A 17 -19.52 -8.58 6.31
C GLU A 17 -18.36 -9.07 7.18
N LEU A 18 -17.14 -8.75 6.75
CA LEU A 18 -15.94 -9.08 7.51
C LEU A 18 -15.67 -7.98 8.52
N VAL A 19 -15.23 -8.37 9.72
CA VAL A 19 -14.81 -7.44 10.77
C VAL A 19 -13.55 -6.68 10.36
N THR A 20 -12.66 -7.33 9.62
CA THR A 20 -11.41 -6.74 9.13
C THR A 20 -11.36 -6.74 7.61
N PRO A 21 -10.81 -5.68 7.00
CA PRO A 21 -10.62 -5.62 5.56
C PRO A 21 -9.54 -6.61 5.11
N VAL A 22 -9.76 -7.24 3.96
CA VAL A 22 -8.83 -8.19 3.33
C VAL A 22 -8.49 -7.73 1.92
N ALA A 23 -7.23 -7.92 1.52
CA ALA A 23 -6.81 -7.62 0.16
C ALA A 23 -7.17 -8.77 -0.78
N HIS A 24 -7.66 -8.44 -1.97
CA HIS A 24 -7.97 -9.44 -2.97
C HIS A 24 -6.69 -9.94 -3.65
N ILE A 25 -6.46 -11.26 -3.60
CA ILE A 25 -5.20 -11.93 -3.98
C ILE A 25 -4.70 -11.57 -5.39
N TRP A 26 -5.61 -11.37 -6.36
CA TRP A 26 -5.22 -11.00 -7.73
C TRP A 26 -4.53 -9.64 -7.82
N TYR A 27 -4.78 -8.70 -6.91
CA TYR A 27 -4.13 -7.39 -6.92
C TYR A 27 -2.84 -7.36 -6.10
N VAL A 28 -2.60 -8.41 -5.31
CA VAL A 28 -1.38 -8.62 -4.52
C VAL A 28 -0.36 -9.45 -5.31
N ASN A 29 -0.73 -10.64 -5.77
CA ASN A 29 0.20 -11.65 -6.30
C ASN A 29 0.32 -11.65 -7.83
N SER A 30 -0.50 -10.86 -8.55
CA SER A 30 -0.28 -10.66 -9.99
C SER A 30 1.02 -9.88 -10.21
N LEU A 31 1.76 -10.21 -11.26
CA LEU A 31 2.97 -9.47 -11.62
C LEU A 31 2.67 -8.49 -12.78
N PRO A 32 2.92 -7.19 -12.60
CA PRO A 32 3.32 -6.51 -11.36
C PRO A 32 2.15 -6.34 -10.38
N SER A 33 2.43 -6.40 -9.08
CA SER A 33 1.43 -6.24 -8.01
C SER A 33 0.78 -4.87 -8.14
N ARG A 34 -0.54 -4.79 -8.31
CA ARG A 34 -1.22 -3.50 -8.50
C ARG A 34 -1.16 -2.65 -7.25
N ILE A 35 -1.47 -3.23 -6.09
CA ILE A 35 -1.43 -2.55 -4.80
C ILE A 35 0.01 -2.16 -4.46
N GLY A 36 0.95 -3.11 -4.58
CA GLY A 36 2.37 -2.82 -4.29
C GLY A 36 2.92 -1.73 -5.20
N THR A 37 2.59 -1.77 -6.49
CA THR A 37 3.03 -0.74 -7.45
C THR A 37 2.45 0.64 -7.10
N LEU A 38 1.15 0.74 -6.76
CA LEU A 38 0.55 2.03 -6.36
C LEU A 38 1.25 2.62 -5.12
N LEU A 39 1.44 1.81 -4.08
CA LEU A 39 2.08 2.24 -2.83
C LEU A 39 3.61 2.40 -2.94
N GLY A 40 4.24 1.88 -4.00
CA GLY A 40 5.70 1.89 -4.15
C GLY A 40 6.40 0.80 -3.33
N VAL A 41 5.66 -0.21 -2.88
CA VAL A 41 6.12 -1.30 -2.01
C VAL A 41 6.37 -2.56 -2.85
N LYS A 42 7.39 -3.33 -2.50
CA LYS A 42 7.66 -4.62 -3.16
C LYS A 42 6.55 -5.61 -2.83
N MET A 43 6.21 -6.48 -3.78
CA MET A 43 5.17 -7.51 -3.60
C MET A 43 5.38 -8.35 -2.32
N LYS A 44 6.61 -8.82 -2.08
CA LYS A 44 6.94 -9.59 -0.88
C LYS A 44 6.72 -8.81 0.42
N ASP A 45 7.09 -7.52 0.44
CA ASP A 45 6.91 -6.69 1.62
C ASP A 45 5.42 -6.38 1.87
N LEU A 46 4.64 -6.20 0.80
CA LEU A 46 3.19 -6.07 0.89
C LEU A 46 2.55 -7.36 1.45
N GLU A 47 2.97 -8.54 0.98
CA GLU A 47 2.51 -9.82 1.53
C GLU A 47 2.81 -9.92 3.04
N ARG A 48 4.03 -9.58 3.47
CA ARG A 48 4.43 -9.59 4.88
C ARG A 48 3.55 -8.67 5.74
N VAL A 49 3.20 -7.50 5.23
CA VAL A 49 2.27 -6.57 5.92
C VAL A 49 0.87 -7.17 6.01
N LEU A 50 0.34 -7.72 4.91
CA LEU A 50 -0.99 -8.32 4.87
C LEU A 50 -1.13 -9.56 5.75
N TYR A 51 -0.05 -10.33 5.92
CA TYR A 51 0.01 -11.52 6.76
C TYR A 51 0.50 -11.26 8.18
N TYR A 52 0.49 -10.00 8.64
CA TYR A 52 0.82 -9.61 10.02
C TYR A 52 2.26 -9.98 10.45
N GLU A 53 3.21 -10.01 9.50
CA GLU A 53 4.63 -10.27 9.76
C GLU A 53 5.47 -8.98 9.82
N ALA A 54 5.02 -7.92 9.17
CA ALA A 54 5.71 -6.65 9.07
C ALA A 54 4.75 -5.46 9.24
N TYR A 55 5.31 -4.31 9.60
CA TYR A 55 4.57 -3.06 9.74
C TYR A 55 4.84 -2.17 8.53
N ILE A 56 3.83 -1.45 8.07
CA ILE A 56 4.00 -0.38 7.08
C ILE A 56 3.79 0.97 7.76
N VAL A 57 4.67 1.92 7.45
CA VAL A 57 4.65 3.27 8.01
C VAL A 57 3.49 4.06 7.39
N GLU A 58 2.58 4.50 8.25
CA GLU A 58 1.45 5.37 7.91
C GLU A 58 1.77 6.83 8.16
N ASN A 59 2.50 7.12 9.25
CA ASN A 59 3.02 8.45 9.52
C ASN A 59 4.47 8.32 10.02
N PRO A 60 5.46 8.83 9.28
CA PRO A 60 6.84 8.76 9.73
C PRO A 60 7.13 9.70 10.91
N GLY A 61 6.35 10.77 11.11
CA GLY A 61 6.67 11.82 12.08
C GLY A 61 8.10 12.35 11.89
N ASP A 62 8.83 12.47 12.99
CA ASP A 62 10.24 12.86 13.00
C ASP A 62 11.20 11.65 13.16
N ALA A 63 10.74 10.46 12.76
CA ALA A 63 11.50 9.24 12.98
C ALA A 63 12.69 9.07 12.02
N PHE A 64 13.82 8.64 12.57
CA PHE A 64 15.02 8.26 11.83
C PHE A 64 15.44 6.83 12.22
N TYR A 65 15.96 6.08 11.25
CA TYR A 65 16.43 4.72 11.50
C TYR A 65 17.65 4.71 12.43
N ASP A 66 18.55 5.67 12.22
CA ASP A 66 19.81 5.86 12.92
C ASP A 66 19.70 6.93 14.02
N ASN A 67 20.64 6.90 14.97
CA ASN A 67 20.69 7.89 16.06
C ASN A 67 21.27 9.23 15.59
N GLU A 68 21.98 9.25 14.46
CA GLU A 68 22.60 10.46 13.88
C GLU A 68 21.61 11.29 13.04
N SER A 69 20.35 10.84 12.93
CA SER A 69 19.32 11.51 12.13
C SER A 69 19.68 11.68 10.65
N THR A 70 20.43 10.74 10.09
CA THR A 70 20.87 10.78 8.69
C THR A 70 19.86 10.10 7.78
N LYS A 71 19.22 9.02 8.24
CA LYS A 71 18.32 8.20 7.44
C LYS A 71 16.89 8.31 7.97
N LYS A 72 16.14 9.22 7.36
CA LYS A 72 14.72 9.42 7.69
C LYS A 72 13.89 8.19 7.37
N VAL A 73 12.89 7.92 8.20
CA VAL A 73 11.83 6.94 7.90
C VAL A 73 10.84 7.60 6.95
N GLU A 74 10.48 6.91 5.87
CA GLU A 74 9.58 7.44 4.86
C GLU A 74 8.17 6.84 4.96
N TYR A 75 7.20 7.54 4.41
CA TYR A 75 5.85 7.02 4.24
C TYR A 75 5.87 5.75 3.37
N CYS A 76 5.07 4.74 3.75
CA CYS A 76 5.05 3.41 3.14
C CYS A 76 6.34 2.57 3.28
N ASP A 77 7.31 2.98 4.11
CA ASP A 77 8.41 2.09 4.48
C ASP A 77 7.87 0.85 5.22
N VAL A 78 8.49 -0.31 4.95
CA VAL A 78 8.13 -1.58 5.59
C VAL A 78 9.19 -1.97 6.61
N LEU A 79 8.74 -2.16 7.84
CA LEU A 79 9.55 -2.40 9.02
C LEU A 79 9.36 -3.84 9.49
N ASN A 80 10.47 -4.49 9.86
CA ASN A 80 10.39 -5.71 10.67
C ASN A 80 10.06 -5.38 12.14
N GLU A 81 9.81 -6.41 12.94
CA GLU A 81 9.45 -6.28 14.35
C GLU A 81 10.49 -5.46 15.14
N GLU A 82 11.78 -5.78 15.00
CA GLU A 82 12.85 -5.08 15.73
C GLU A 82 12.92 -3.59 15.38
N GLN A 83 12.82 -3.26 14.08
CA GLN A 83 12.80 -1.87 13.61
C GLN A 83 11.58 -1.13 14.15
N TYR A 84 10.40 -1.75 14.11
CA TYR A 84 9.18 -1.15 14.63
C TYR A 84 9.31 -0.86 16.13
N GLN A 85 9.75 -1.83 16.93
CA GLN A 85 9.92 -1.66 18.38
C GLN A 85 10.91 -0.54 18.71
N ASN A 86 12.06 -0.52 18.02
CA ASN A 86 13.08 0.51 18.22
C ASN A 86 12.60 1.91 17.83
N LEU A 87 11.82 2.03 16.75
CA LEU A 87 11.27 3.32 16.32
C LEU A 87 10.13 3.76 17.23
N MET A 88 9.23 2.85 17.61
CA MET A 88 8.14 3.13 18.52
C MET A 88 8.66 3.62 19.87
N GLN A 89 9.65 2.94 20.46
CA GLN A 89 10.25 3.37 21.72
C GLN A 89 10.84 4.79 21.68
N ARG A 90 11.45 5.17 20.56
CA ARG A 90 12.13 6.47 20.43
C ARG A 90 11.18 7.60 20.00
N TYR A 91 10.19 7.28 19.18
CA TYR A 91 9.44 8.25 18.38
C TYR A 91 7.92 8.20 18.58
N GLU A 92 7.39 7.38 19.49
CA GLU A 92 5.95 7.33 19.82
C GLU A 92 5.36 8.73 20.06
N ASN A 93 6.05 9.57 20.84
CA ASN A 93 5.59 10.93 21.15
C ASN A 93 5.80 11.96 20.03
N SER A 94 6.47 11.58 18.93
CA SER A 94 6.74 12.45 17.78
C SER A 94 5.79 12.21 16.61
N GLY A 95 4.72 11.45 16.84
CA GLY A 95 3.69 11.16 15.84
C GLY A 95 4.03 10.01 14.88
N PHE A 96 5.11 9.26 15.16
CA PHE A 96 5.41 8.03 14.41
C PHE A 96 4.28 7.01 14.56
N LYS A 97 3.81 6.48 13.43
CA LYS A 97 2.74 5.49 13.36
C LYS A 97 3.02 4.50 12.25
N ALA A 98 3.08 3.22 12.60
CA ALA A 98 3.12 2.12 11.66
C ALA A 98 2.13 1.03 12.11
N ARG A 99 1.48 0.36 11.15
CA ARG A 99 0.45 -0.67 11.41
C ARG A 99 0.67 -1.87 10.48
N MET A 100 -0.05 -2.96 10.72
CA MET A 100 -0.03 -4.16 9.89
C MET A 100 -1.44 -4.56 9.44
N GLY A 101 -1.54 -5.53 8.53
CA GLY A 101 -2.80 -6.08 8.06
C GLY A 101 -3.47 -5.31 6.92
N GLY A 102 -4.66 -5.74 6.52
CA GLY A 102 -5.39 -5.14 5.40
C GLY A 102 -5.94 -3.75 5.68
N GLU A 103 -6.10 -3.37 6.95
CA GLU A 103 -6.70 -2.09 7.34
C GLU A 103 -5.81 -0.92 6.97
N VAL A 104 -4.53 -0.98 7.36
CA VAL A 104 -3.56 0.06 7.00
C VAL A 104 -3.38 0.14 5.49
N VAL A 105 -3.34 -1.00 4.77
CA VAL A 105 -3.21 -0.99 3.30
C VAL A 105 -4.39 -0.28 2.65
N ARG A 106 -5.62 -0.52 3.13
CA ARG A 106 -6.82 0.18 2.66
C ARG A 106 -6.72 1.68 2.93
N ASP A 107 -6.33 2.08 4.13
CA ASP A 107 -6.26 3.49 4.53
C ASP A 107 -5.18 4.23 3.71
N LEU A 108 -4.01 3.62 3.49
CA LEU A 108 -2.94 4.17 2.64
C LEU A 108 -3.40 4.36 1.19
N LEU A 109 -4.17 3.41 0.64
CA LEU A 109 -4.73 3.52 -0.70
C LEU A 109 -5.83 4.59 -0.77
N ALA A 110 -6.65 4.74 0.28
CA ALA A 110 -7.71 5.74 0.33
C ALA A 110 -7.16 7.17 0.38
N ASN A 111 -6.00 7.37 1.00
CA ASN A 111 -5.32 8.67 1.07
C ASN A 111 -4.43 8.98 -0.14
N LEU A 112 -4.40 8.10 -1.16
CA LEU A 112 -3.51 8.24 -2.30
C LEU A 112 -4.10 9.20 -3.36
N ASP A 113 -3.47 10.36 -3.55
CA ASP A 113 -3.77 11.23 -4.69
C ASP A 113 -3.04 10.74 -5.94
N LEU A 114 -3.81 10.13 -6.86
CA LEU A 114 -3.29 9.60 -8.12
C LEU A 114 -2.79 10.69 -9.07
N VAL A 115 -3.37 11.90 -9.04
CA VAL A 115 -2.97 13.00 -9.92
C VAL A 115 -1.64 13.58 -9.44
N ALA A 116 -1.50 13.81 -8.13
CA ALA A 116 -0.24 14.24 -7.53
C ALA A 116 0.86 13.19 -7.77
N LEU A 117 0.56 11.91 -7.55
CA LEU A 117 1.49 10.81 -7.80
C LEU A 117 1.91 10.73 -9.27
N LEU A 118 0.99 10.94 -10.22
CA LEU A 118 1.32 10.95 -11.65
C LEU A 118 2.35 12.04 -11.98
N ASN A 119 2.14 13.26 -11.46
CA ASN A 119 3.03 14.38 -11.70
C ASN A 119 4.41 14.13 -11.09
N GLN A 120 4.46 13.68 -9.83
CA GLN A 120 5.70 13.31 -9.16
C GLN A 120 6.49 12.26 -9.96
N LEU A 121 5.83 11.19 -10.43
CA LEU A 121 6.50 10.13 -11.18
C LEU A 121 7.03 10.62 -12.55
N LYS A 122 6.34 11.56 -13.20
CA LYS A 122 6.83 12.19 -14.43
C LYS A 122 8.08 13.04 -14.18
N GLU A 123 8.10 13.80 -13.10
CA GLU A 123 9.28 14.58 -12.69
C GLU A 123 10.47 13.66 -12.34
N GLU A 124 10.24 12.62 -11.53
CA GLU A 124 11.27 11.63 -11.19
C GLU A 124 11.84 10.92 -12.43
N MET A 125 10.99 10.61 -13.42
CA MET A 125 11.42 10.02 -14.69
C MET A 125 12.38 10.94 -15.45
N ALA A 126 12.08 12.24 -15.48
CA ALA A 126 12.90 13.22 -16.17
C ALA A 126 14.21 13.50 -15.43
N ALA A 127 14.20 13.49 -14.10
CA ALA A 127 15.36 13.77 -13.25
C ALA A 127 16.35 12.59 -13.15
N THR A 128 15.89 11.34 -13.29
CA THR A 128 16.74 10.17 -13.10
C THR A 128 17.45 9.73 -14.38
N ASN A 129 18.76 9.43 -14.28
CA ASN A 129 19.53 8.79 -15.36
C ASN A 129 19.68 7.27 -15.18
N SER A 130 19.25 6.72 -14.04
CA SER A 130 19.40 5.30 -13.74
C SER A 130 18.38 4.46 -14.51
N GLU A 131 18.85 3.55 -15.36
CA GLU A 131 17.99 2.66 -16.16
C GLU A 131 17.10 1.77 -15.27
N ALA A 132 17.63 1.28 -14.15
CA ALA A 132 16.88 0.49 -13.18
C ALA A 132 15.72 1.28 -12.55
N LYS A 133 15.98 2.54 -12.14
CA LYS A 133 14.93 3.42 -11.60
C LYS A 133 13.88 3.76 -12.65
N LYS A 134 14.31 4.07 -13.89
CA LYS A 134 13.37 4.31 -15.01
C LYS A 134 12.41 3.14 -15.22
N LYS A 135 12.90 1.89 -15.26
CA LYS A 135 12.04 0.71 -15.43
C LYS A 135 10.99 0.58 -14.32
N THR A 136 11.33 0.92 -13.09
CA THR A 136 10.38 0.91 -11.96
C THR A 136 9.35 2.02 -12.09
N ILE A 137 9.77 3.25 -12.43
CA ILE A 137 8.87 4.39 -12.62
C ILE A 137 7.91 4.13 -13.79
N ILE A 138 8.38 3.56 -14.91
CA ILE A 138 7.52 3.21 -16.07
C ILE A 138 6.40 2.25 -15.65
N LYS A 139 6.74 1.20 -14.90
CA LYS A 139 5.75 0.23 -14.41
C LYS A 139 4.72 0.91 -13.51
N ARG A 140 5.15 1.85 -12.67
CA ARG A 140 4.30 2.60 -11.76
C ARG A 140 3.37 3.57 -12.49
N LEU A 141 3.92 4.38 -13.39
CA LEU A 141 3.16 5.28 -14.28
C LEU A 141 2.06 4.52 -15.03
N LYS A 142 2.38 3.38 -15.66
CA LYS A 142 1.40 2.59 -16.39
C LYS A 142 0.20 2.18 -15.52
N VAL A 143 0.44 1.82 -14.26
CA VAL A 143 -0.65 1.46 -13.33
C VAL A 143 -1.46 2.70 -12.95
N VAL A 144 -0.81 3.81 -12.59
CA VAL A 144 -1.49 5.07 -12.22
C VAL A 144 -2.33 5.61 -13.38
N GLU A 145 -1.77 5.68 -14.58
CA GLU A 145 -2.46 6.15 -15.79
C GLU A 145 -3.66 5.25 -16.12
N ASN A 146 -3.51 3.93 -15.98
CA ASN A 146 -4.63 3.01 -16.18
C ASN A 146 -5.77 3.31 -15.20
N PHE A 147 -5.48 3.51 -13.91
CA PHE A 147 -6.52 3.83 -12.92
C PHE A 147 -7.20 5.17 -13.22
N LEU A 148 -6.45 6.21 -13.60
CA LEU A 148 -7.00 7.51 -13.97
C LEU A 148 -7.86 7.47 -15.25
N ASN A 149 -7.46 6.67 -16.23
CA ASN A 149 -8.19 6.53 -17.50
C ASN A 149 -9.37 5.56 -17.42
N SER A 150 -9.49 4.80 -16.33
CA SER A 150 -10.52 3.75 -16.21
C SER A 150 -11.93 4.27 -15.99
N ASN A 151 -12.14 5.59 -15.87
CA ASN A 151 -13.44 6.25 -15.68
C ASN A 151 -14.36 5.46 -14.73
N LEU A 152 -14.05 5.57 -13.43
CA LEU A 152 -15.08 5.65 -12.39
C LEU A 152 -15.35 7.13 -12.11
#